data_AF-A0A2D6ML17-F1
#
_entry.id   AF-A0A2D6ML17-F1
#
_cell.length_a   1.000
_cell.length_b   1.000
_cell.length_c   1.000
_cell.angle_alpha   90.00
_cell.angle_beta   90.00
_cell.angle_gamma   90.00
#
_symmetry.space_group_name_H-M   'P 1'
#
loop_
_entity.id
_entity.type
_entity.pdbx_description
1 polymer ?
#
loop_
_entity_poly.entity_id
_entity_poly.type
_entity_poly.pdbx_seq_one_letter_code
_entity_poly.pdbx_strand_id
1 'polypeptide(L)'
;MPKQTKRKSKSDNQSIRDNISSIGDAIKDAASVPTEVGHAVQEEMSDFMRRATNPLRAEFRPKDLLQVIIGASILAVPVGFTEETWRLAHELPMRNILILSAVSIIFIGSFVYYNYYRKNFKRHWSEYAKRVLSTYLFSLGVVAGFLTLIGVAQWDIDTMLALKRVILVSFPASMSAVVADTIK
;
A
#
# COMPACT_ATOMS: atom_id res chain seq x y z
N MET A 1 -66.28 -43.30 16.85
CA MET A 1 -65.26 -42.35 16.34
C MET A 1 -66.01 -41.27 15.55
N PRO A 2 -65.77 -39.93 15.60
CA PRO A 2 -64.59 -39.14 16.05
C PRO A 2 -64.92 -37.86 16.91
N LYS A 3 -64.07 -37.48 17.89
CA LYS A 3 -64.11 -36.16 18.57
C LYS A 3 -62.69 -35.71 19.00
N GLN A 4 -61.79 -35.36 18.08
CA GLN A 4 -60.49 -34.77 18.46
C GLN A 4 -59.92 -33.68 17.52
N THR A 5 -60.63 -33.20 16.51
CA THR A 5 -60.04 -32.29 15.50
C THR A 5 -60.21 -30.78 15.73
N LYS A 6 -60.99 -30.33 16.74
CA LYS A 6 -61.31 -28.89 16.92
C LYS A 6 -60.44 -28.10 17.90
N ARG A 7 -59.61 -28.73 18.74
CA ARG A 7 -58.79 -28.02 19.75
C ARG A 7 -57.44 -27.49 19.22
N LYS A 8 -56.84 -28.14 18.22
CA LYS A 8 -55.52 -27.75 17.68
C LYS A 8 -55.55 -26.42 16.89
N SER A 9 -56.61 -26.19 16.12
CA SER A 9 -56.76 -25.00 15.25
C SER A 9 -56.88 -23.67 16.01
N LYS A 10 -57.41 -23.65 17.24
CA LYS A 10 -57.50 -22.42 18.05
C LYS A 10 -56.16 -22.01 18.68
N SER A 11 -55.33 -22.99 19.03
CA SER A 11 -54.01 -22.76 19.65
C SER A 11 -53.01 -22.19 18.65
N ASP A 12 -53.01 -22.70 17.41
CA ASP A 12 -52.11 -22.21 16.35
C ASP A 12 -52.47 -20.79 15.89
N ASN A 13 -53.75 -20.43 15.92
CA ASN A 13 -54.17 -19.08 15.51
C ASN A 13 -53.85 -18.02 16.58
N GLN A 14 -53.75 -18.44 17.84
CA GLN A 14 -53.33 -17.57 18.94
C GLN A 14 -51.81 -17.32 18.87
N SER A 15 -51.01 -18.37 18.70
CA SER A 15 -49.54 -18.23 18.58
C SER A 15 -49.10 -17.43 17.36
N ILE A 16 -49.84 -17.53 16.23
CA ILE A 16 -49.58 -16.70 15.05
C ILE A 16 -49.88 -15.22 15.34
N ARG A 17 -50.96 -14.91 16.07
CA ARG A 17 -51.28 -13.52 16.45
C ARG A 17 -50.25 -12.92 17.41
N ASP A 18 -49.79 -13.71 18.37
CA ASP A 18 -48.80 -13.25 19.36
C ASP A 18 -47.43 -13.03 18.70
N ASN A 19 -47.05 -13.87 17.73
CA ASN A 19 -45.84 -13.66 16.92
C ASN A 19 -45.95 -12.41 16.04
N ILE A 20 -47.12 -12.15 15.44
CA ILE A 20 -47.33 -10.96 14.61
C ILE A 20 -47.29 -9.68 15.46
N SER A 21 -47.85 -9.70 16.68
CA SER A 21 -47.77 -8.53 17.57
C SER A 21 -46.34 -8.28 18.05
N SER A 22 -45.61 -9.34 18.44
CA SER A 22 -44.21 -9.24 18.86
C SER A 22 -43.29 -8.70 17.76
N ILE A 23 -43.52 -9.10 16.50
CA ILE A 23 -42.81 -8.55 15.34
C ILE A 23 -43.19 -7.09 15.11
N GLY A 24 -44.47 -6.73 15.26
CA GLY A 24 -44.95 -5.35 15.14
C GLY A 24 -44.32 -4.41 16.16
N ASP A 25 -44.21 -4.85 17.42
CA ASP A 25 -43.59 -4.09 18.50
C ASP A 25 -42.07 -3.95 18.27
N ALA A 26 -41.38 -5.01 17.84
CA ALA A 26 -39.96 -4.94 17.50
C ALA A 26 -39.65 -4.00 16.31
N ILE A 27 -40.53 -3.95 15.31
CA ILE A 27 -40.41 -3.00 14.18
C ILE A 27 -40.67 -1.57 14.64
N LYS A 28 -41.61 -1.37 15.57
CA LYS A 28 -41.91 -0.06 16.14
C LYS A 28 -40.76 0.47 17.00
N ASP A 29 -40.10 -0.41 17.74
CA ASP A 29 -38.89 -0.09 18.49
C ASP A 29 -37.71 0.23 17.56
N ALA A 30 -37.54 -0.53 16.46
CA ALA A 30 -36.55 -0.24 15.43
C ALA A 30 -36.83 1.06 14.65
N ALA A 31 -38.10 1.45 14.49
CA ALA A 31 -38.49 2.74 13.91
C ALA A 31 -38.36 3.91 14.90
N SER A 32 -38.26 3.61 16.20
CA SER A 32 -38.05 4.60 17.27
C SER A 32 -36.58 4.85 17.59
N VAL A 33 -35.65 4.25 16.82
CA VAL A 33 -34.20 4.49 16.96
C VAL A 33 -33.94 6.00 17.01
N PRO A 34 -33.36 6.53 18.11
CA PRO A 34 -33.17 7.96 18.28
C PRO A 34 -32.37 8.52 17.12
N THR A 35 -32.79 9.69 16.61
CA THR A 35 -32.06 10.44 15.59
C THR A 35 -30.59 10.65 15.96
N GLU A 36 -30.23 10.66 17.25
CA GLU A 36 -28.85 10.67 17.75
C GLU A 36 -27.98 9.51 17.24
N VAL A 37 -28.51 8.29 17.16
CA VAL A 37 -27.74 7.13 16.64
C VAL A 37 -27.60 7.24 15.12
N GLY A 38 -28.64 7.73 14.43
CA GLY A 38 -28.58 8.04 13.01
C GLY A 38 -27.53 9.12 12.70
N HIS A 39 -27.47 10.16 13.53
CA HIS A 39 -26.46 11.21 13.42
C HIS A 39 -25.05 10.72 13.76
N ALA A 40 -24.89 9.88 14.78
CA ALA A 40 -23.60 9.28 15.14
C ALA A 40 -23.06 8.35 14.04
N VAL A 41 -23.91 7.49 13.47
CA VAL A 41 -23.53 6.61 12.35
C VAL A 41 -23.25 7.43 11.08
N GLN A 42 -24.01 8.50 10.84
CA GLN A 42 -23.76 9.40 9.73
C GLN A 42 -22.47 10.21 9.91
N GLU A 43 -22.13 10.62 11.14
CA GLU A 43 -20.85 11.25 11.48
C GLU A 43 -19.69 10.28 11.29
N GLU A 44 -19.77 9.05 11.78
CA GLU A 44 -18.76 8.02 11.57
C GLU A 44 -18.59 7.66 10.09
N MET A 45 -19.68 7.51 9.34
CA MET A 45 -19.63 7.33 7.89
C MET A 45 -19.04 8.55 7.19
N SER A 46 -19.31 9.77 7.67
CA SER A 46 -18.74 10.99 7.11
C SER A 46 -17.24 11.11 7.40
N ASP A 47 -16.76 10.70 8.58
CA ASP A 47 -15.34 10.69 8.94
C ASP A 47 -14.61 9.57 8.18
N PHE A 48 -15.21 8.39 8.08
CA PHE A 48 -14.70 7.31 7.24
C PHE A 48 -14.64 7.72 5.77
N MET A 49 -15.70 8.36 5.25
CA MET A 49 -15.72 8.90 3.89
C MET A 49 -14.69 10.01 3.73
N ARG A 50 -14.50 10.93 4.67
CA ARG A 50 -13.43 11.96 4.65
C ARG A 50 -12.02 11.36 4.72
N ARG A 51 -11.84 10.25 5.43
CA ARG A 51 -10.59 9.48 5.45
C ARG A 51 -10.35 8.79 4.10
N ALA A 52 -11.40 8.28 3.46
CA ALA A 52 -11.36 7.59 2.18
C ALA A 52 -11.35 8.51 0.93
N THR A 53 -11.86 9.75 1.03
CA THR A 53 -12.01 10.70 -0.08
C THR A 53 -10.86 11.68 -0.25
N ASN A 54 -9.74 11.50 0.45
CA ASN A 54 -8.51 12.21 0.11
C ASN A 54 -7.72 11.38 -0.91
N PRO A 55 -7.91 11.56 -2.23
CA PRO A 55 -7.54 10.55 -3.20
C PRO A 55 -6.02 10.56 -3.48
N LEU A 56 -5.32 11.64 -3.15
CA LEU A 56 -3.87 11.80 -3.28
C LEU A 56 -3.42 12.77 -2.18
N ARG A 57 -3.21 12.28 -0.95
CA ARG A 57 -2.58 13.09 0.11
C ARG A 57 -1.10 13.22 -0.24
N ALA A 58 -0.73 14.38 -0.76
CA ALA A 58 0.57 14.78 -1.28
C ALA A 58 1.71 14.90 -0.24
N GLU A 59 1.57 14.27 0.93
CA GLU A 59 2.61 14.25 1.96
C GLU A 59 3.21 12.84 2.00
N PHE A 60 4.50 12.75 1.68
CA PHE A 60 5.30 11.55 1.90
C PHE A 60 5.25 11.25 3.41
N ARG A 61 4.37 10.33 3.82
CA ARG A 61 4.21 10.05 5.24
C ARG A 61 5.42 9.25 5.72
N PRO A 62 5.77 9.32 7.01
CA PRO A 62 6.76 8.41 7.58
C PRO A 62 6.44 6.93 7.32
N LYS A 63 5.14 6.58 7.19
CA LYS A 63 4.69 5.24 6.78
C LYS A 63 5.18 4.87 5.37
N ASP A 64 5.05 5.78 4.40
CA ASP A 64 5.44 5.56 3.01
C ASP A 64 6.96 5.42 2.91
N LEU A 65 7.70 6.23 3.68
CA LEU A 65 9.15 6.09 3.80
C LEU A 65 9.54 4.72 4.35
N LEU A 66 8.93 4.28 5.44
CA LEU A 66 9.20 2.97 6.04
C LEU A 66 8.92 1.83 5.04
N GLN A 67 7.85 1.97 4.26
CA GLN A 67 7.47 1.00 3.23
C GLN A 67 8.47 0.93 2.07
N VAL A 68 8.98 2.08 1.62
CA VAL A 68 10.07 2.15 0.63
C VAL A 68 11.34 1.53 1.19
N ILE A 69 11.68 1.78 2.47
CA ILE A 69 12.86 1.21 3.12
C ILE A 69 12.75 -0.32 3.21
N ILE A 70 11.63 -0.84 3.73
CA ILE A 70 11.39 -2.27 3.84
C ILE A 70 11.39 -2.91 2.45
N GLY A 71 10.67 -2.31 1.50
CA GLY A 71 10.60 -2.79 0.12
C GLY A 71 11.97 -2.83 -0.57
N ALA A 72 12.78 -1.79 -0.42
CA ALA A 72 14.15 -1.77 -0.95
C ALA A 72 15.02 -2.87 -0.33
N SER A 73 14.91 -3.06 0.99
CA SER A 73 15.70 -4.03 1.74
C SER A 73 15.51 -5.48 1.25
N ILE A 74 14.29 -5.84 0.84
CA ILE A 74 13.94 -7.20 0.38
C ILE A 74 14.87 -7.69 -0.74
N LEU A 75 15.17 -6.83 -1.72
CA LEU A 75 16.09 -7.19 -2.81
C LEU A 75 17.51 -6.66 -2.60
N ALA A 76 17.70 -5.57 -1.85
CA ALA A 76 19.03 -5.04 -1.57
C ALA A 76 19.91 -6.05 -0.80
N VAL A 77 19.33 -6.81 0.14
CA VAL A 77 20.09 -7.80 0.93
C VAL A 77 20.57 -8.98 0.07
N PRO A 78 19.70 -9.77 -0.60
CA PRO A 78 20.16 -10.93 -1.37
C PRO A 78 21.04 -10.53 -2.55
N VAL A 79 20.75 -9.41 -3.23
CA VAL A 79 21.56 -8.96 -4.37
C VAL A 79 22.87 -8.35 -3.89
N GLY A 80 22.81 -7.50 -2.87
CA GLY A 80 23.97 -6.81 -2.30
C GLY A 80 24.95 -7.74 -1.59
N PHE A 81 24.57 -8.96 -1.21
CA PHE A 81 25.43 -9.92 -0.50
C PHE A 81 26.11 -10.92 -1.45
N THR A 82 25.87 -10.80 -2.76
CA THR A 82 26.48 -11.68 -3.78
C THR A 82 27.76 -11.08 -4.34
N GLU A 83 28.82 -11.89 -4.38
CA GLU A 83 30.11 -11.55 -5.00
C GLU A 83 29.96 -11.28 -6.51
N GLU A 84 29.02 -11.96 -7.17
CA GLU A 84 28.72 -11.77 -8.58
C GLU A 84 28.32 -10.32 -8.87
N THR A 85 27.53 -9.71 -7.99
CA THR A 85 27.10 -8.32 -8.14
C THR A 85 28.26 -7.35 -7.93
N TRP A 86 29.17 -7.66 -6.99
CA TRP A 86 30.33 -6.82 -6.72
C TRP A 86 31.34 -6.86 -7.86
N ARG A 87 31.55 -8.04 -8.44
CA ARG A 87 32.39 -8.23 -9.62
C ARG A 87 31.80 -7.57 -10.85
N LEU A 88 30.49 -7.70 -11.06
CA LEU A 88 29.77 -7.05 -12.16
C LEU A 88 29.92 -5.52 -12.10
N ALA A 89 29.87 -4.92 -10.91
CA ALA A 89 30.11 -3.49 -10.75
C ALA A 89 31.55 -3.05 -11.10
N HIS A 90 32.53 -3.95 -10.93
CA HIS A 90 33.93 -3.69 -11.30
C HIS A 90 34.14 -3.80 -12.82
N GLU A 91 33.57 -4.83 -13.44
CA GLU A 91 33.70 -5.10 -14.88
C GLU A 91 32.92 -4.10 -15.75
N LEU A 92 31.80 -3.58 -15.25
CA LEU A 92 30.93 -2.69 -16.04
C LEU A 92 31.51 -1.28 -16.22
N PRO A 93 31.50 -0.75 -17.46
CA PRO A 93 31.84 0.64 -17.71
C PRO A 93 30.76 1.56 -17.13
N MET A 94 31.17 2.77 -16.71
CA MET A 94 30.28 3.74 -16.06
C MET A 94 29.04 4.08 -16.89
N ARG A 95 29.19 4.12 -18.22
CA ARG A 95 28.09 4.37 -19.15
C ARG A 95 26.94 3.36 -18.99
N ASN A 96 27.25 2.08 -18.81
CA ASN A 96 26.21 1.05 -18.69
C ASN A 96 25.46 1.18 -17.36
N ILE A 97 26.16 1.55 -16.30
CA ILE A 97 25.58 1.77 -14.96
C ILE A 97 24.66 3.00 -14.97
N LEU A 98 25.05 4.08 -15.66
CA LEU A 98 24.18 5.23 -15.85
C LEU A 98 22.92 4.89 -16.66
N ILE A 99 23.04 4.04 -17.68
CA ILE A 99 21.88 3.55 -18.44
C ILE A 99 20.98 2.70 -17.54
N LEU A 100 21.53 1.81 -16.71
CA LEU A 100 20.75 1.03 -15.73
C LEU A 100 20.02 1.94 -14.74
N SER A 101 20.68 2.98 -14.24
CA SER A 101 20.05 4.01 -13.40
C SER A 101 18.88 4.69 -14.11
N ALA A 102 19.06 5.11 -15.37
CA ALA A 102 17.98 5.73 -16.15
C ALA A 102 16.81 4.76 -16.39
N VAL A 103 17.12 3.49 -16.72
CA VAL A 103 16.13 2.43 -16.89
C VAL A 103 15.36 2.19 -15.60
N SER A 104 16.03 2.19 -14.44
CA SER A 104 15.37 2.05 -13.13
C SER A 104 14.32 3.13 -12.90
N ILE A 105 14.63 4.39 -13.19
CA ILE A 105 13.71 5.52 -13.04
C ILE A 105 12.53 5.37 -14.00
N ILE A 106 12.77 4.89 -15.23
CA ILE A 106 11.70 4.60 -16.20
C ILE A 106 10.78 3.48 -15.68
N PHE A 107 11.31 2.43 -15.08
CA PHE A 107 10.51 1.34 -14.50
C PHE A 107 9.66 1.83 -13.33
N ILE A 108 10.25 2.55 -12.37
CA ILE A 108 9.53 3.15 -11.25
C ILE A 108 8.44 4.08 -11.77
N GLY A 109 8.79 4.96 -12.71
CA GLY A 109 7.85 5.88 -13.33
C GLY A 109 6.69 5.19 -14.03
N SER A 110 6.99 4.18 -14.85
CA SER A 110 5.98 3.38 -15.53
C SER A 110 5.06 2.69 -14.53
N PHE A 111 5.63 2.10 -13.48
CA PHE A 111 4.86 1.42 -12.43
C PHE A 111 3.93 2.39 -11.68
N VAL A 112 4.43 3.55 -11.26
CA VAL A 112 3.62 4.59 -10.61
C VAL A 112 2.55 5.13 -11.56
N TYR A 113 2.88 5.33 -12.84
CA TYR A 113 1.95 5.79 -13.86
C TYR A 113 0.76 4.84 -14.02
N TYR A 114 1.05 3.54 -14.20
CA TYR A 114 0.01 2.52 -14.38
C TYR A 114 -0.84 2.29 -13.12
N ASN A 115 -0.23 2.33 -11.93
CA ASN A 115 -0.94 2.06 -10.67
C ASN A 115 -1.78 3.26 -10.19
N TYR A 116 -1.27 4.50 -10.29
CA TYR A 116 -1.92 5.66 -9.68
C TYR A 116 -2.63 6.60 -10.67
N TYR A 117 -2.09 6.79 -11.88
CA TYR A 117 -2.50 7.91 -12.73
C TYR A 117 -3.25 7.54 -14.02
N ARG A 118 -3.56 6.26 -14.24
CA ARG A 118 -4.28 5.76 -15.42
C ARG A 118 -5.59 6.52 -15.74
N LYS A 119 -6.24 7.16 -14.76
CA LYS A 119 -7.52 7.89 -14.94
C LYS A 119 -7.44 9.43 -14.87
N ASN A 120 -6.39 10.06 -14.33
CA ASN A 120 -6.34 11.53 -14.08
C ASN A 120 -4.92 12.14 -14.19
N PHE A 121 -4.19 11.85 -15.28
CA PHE A 121 -2.76 12.22 -15.43
C PHE A 121 -2.48 13.74 -15.54
N LYS A 122 -3.42 14.53 -16.08
CA LYS A 122 -3.13 15.92 -16.49
C LYS A 122 -2.97 16.94 -15.35
N ARG A 123 -3.37 16.63 -14.10
CA ARG A 123 -3.44 17.64 -13.03
C ARG A 123 -2.39 17.50 -11.91
N HIS A 124 -1.58 16.44 -11.90
CA HIS A 124 -0.69 16.13 -10.75
C HIS A 124 0.74 15.66 -11.17
N TRP A 125 1.29 16.17 -12.28
CA TRP A 125 2.62 15.77 -12.76
C TRP A 125 3.75 16.02 -11.74
N SER A 126 3.66 17.10 -10.95
CA SER A 126 4.64 17.43 -9.92
C SER A 126 4.68 16.39 -8.78
N GLU A 127 3.53 15.82 -8.43
CA GLU A 127 3.43 14.78 -7.39
C GLU A 127 4.00 13.45 -7.89
N TYR A 128 3.71 13.11 -9.15
CA TYR A 128 4.29 11.94 -9.81
C TYR A 128 5.83 12.02 -9.80
N ALA A 129 6.39 13.15 -10.25
CA ALA A 129 7.84 13.33 -10.30
C ALA A 129 8.47 13.27 -8.89
N LYS A 130 7.86 13.93 -7.89
CA LYS A 130 8.32 13.86 -6.49
C LYS A 130 8.33 12.44 -5.97
N ARG A 131 7.26 11.66 -6.18
CA ARG A 131 7.19 10.27 -5.71
C ARG A 131 8.24 9.39 -6.37
N VAL A 132 8.37 9.42 -7.69
CA VAL A 132 9.38 8.63 -8.42
C VAL A 132 10.79 8.97 -7.94
N LEU A 133 11.10 10.25 -7.82
CA LEU A 133 12.42 10.71 -7.38
C LEU A 133 12.69 10.34 -5.91
N SER A 134 11.73 10.56 -5.01
CA SER A 134 11.87 10.20 -3.60
C SER A 134 12.06 8.70 -3.41
N THR A 135 11.25 7.86 -4.04
CA THR A 135 11.39 6.39 -3.95
C THR A 135 12.77 5.94 -4.43
N TYR A 136 13.27 6.51 -5.53
CA TYR A 136 14.60 6.17 -6.04
C TYR A 136 15.73 6.62 -5.10
N LEU A 137 15.68 7.86 -4.60
CA LEU A 137 16.69 8.40 -3.69
C LEU A 137 16.74 7.65 -2.35
N PHE A 138 15.58 7.33 -1.77
CA PHE A 138 15.52 6.54 -0.54
C PHE A 138 16.04 5.12 -0.77
N SER A 139 15.71 4.50 -1.90
CA SER A 139 16.26 3.18 -2.26
C SER A 139 17.78 3.20 -2.38
N LEU A 140 18.35 4.23 -3.03
CA LEU A 140 19.80 4.43 -3.10
C LEU A 140 20.41 4.60 -1.71
N GLY A 141 19.80 5.38 -0.82
CA GLY A 141 20.28 5.58 0.55
C GLY A 141 20.28 4.29 1.36
N VAL A 142 19.21 3.48 1.25
CA VAL A 142 19.10 2.18 1.90
C VAL A 142 20.20 1.24 1.41
N VAL A 143 20.40 1.14 0.10
CA VAL A 143 21.44 0.29 -0.50
C VAL A 143 22.84 0.77 -0.10
N ALA A 144 23.11 2.08 -0.15
CA ALA A 144 24.37 2.65 0.29
C ALA A 144 24.65 2.33 1.76
N GLY A 145 23.64 2.48 2.63
CA GLY A 145 23.73 2.09 4.03
C GLY A 145 24.07 0.62 4.20
N PHE A 146 23.33 -0.29 3.54
CA PHE A 146 23.60 -1.72 3.61
C PHE A 146 24.99 -2.09 3.11
N LEU A 147 25.40 -1.60 1.93
CA LEU A 147 26.72 -1.91 1.36
C LEU A 147 27.87 -1.36 2.22
N THR A 148 27.63 -0.25 2.93
CA THR A 148 28.59 0.30 3.91
C THR A 148 28.66 -0.57 5.14
N LEU A 149 27.52 -1.03 5.67
CA LEU A 149 27.47 -1.91 6.85
C LEU A 149 28.18 -3.24 6.64
N ILE A 150 28.11 -3.80 5.43
CA ILE A 150 28.82 -5.04 5.08
C ILE A 150 30.28 -4.83 4.67
N GLY A 151 30.78 -3.59 4.66
CA GLY A 151 32.17 -3.27 4.32
C GLY A 151 32.52 -3.38 2.83
N VAL A 152 31.52 -3.51 1.96
CA VAL A 152 31.70 -3.68 0.51
C VAL A 152 31.78 -2.33 -0.20
N ALA A 153 31.08 -1.32 0.32
CA ALA A 153 31.24 0.05 -0.14
C ALA A 153 32.50 0.64 0.49
N GLN A 154 33.64 0.44 -0.16
CA GLN A 154 34.95 0.98 0.24
C GLN A 154 35.07 2.45 -0.19
N TRP A 155 34.30 3.33 0.45
CA TRP A 155 34.21 4.75 0.12
C TRP A 155 35.57 5.47 0.13
N ASP A 156 36.48 5.03 1.00
CA ASP A 156 37.79 5.65 1.23
C ASP A 156 38.85 5.29 0.17
N ILE A 157 38.70 4.15 -0.50
CA ILE A 157 39.69 3.63 -1.45
C ILE A 157 39.28 3.96 -2.89
N ASP A 158 38.04 3.60 -3.25
CA ASP A 158 37.51 3.80 -4.59
C ASP A 158 36.03 4.19 -4.52
N THR A 159 35.81 5.50 -4.34
CA THR A 159 34.47 6.10 -4.31
C THR A 159 33.70 5.86 -5.60
N MET A 160 34.40 5.74 -6.74
CA MET A 160 33.76 5.47 -8.03
C MET A 160 33.21 4.04 -8.06
N LEU A 161 34.01 3.05 -7.66
CA LEU A 161 33.57 1.66 -7.57
C LEU A 161 32.44 1.48 -6.53
N ALA A 162 32.51 2.17 -5.39
CA ALA A 162 31.44 2.16 -4.39
C ALA A 162 30.12 2.68 -4.99
N LEU A 163 30.16 3.81 -5.71
CA LEU A 163 28.99 4.37 -6.37
C LEU A 163 28.41 3.42 -7.43
N LYS A 164 29.28 2.77 -8.21
CA LYS A 164 28.88 1.76 -9.20
C LYS A 164 28.09 0.61 -8.55
N ARG A 165 28.59 0.07 -7.43
CA ARG A 165 27.93 -1.00 -6.66
C ARG A 165 26.58 -0.57 -6.12
N VAL A 166 26.50 0.65 -5.57
CA VAL A 166 25.26 1.21 -5.03
C VAL A 166 24.20 1.34 -6.13
N ILE A 167 24.53 1.93 -7.29
CA ILE A 167 23.58 2.12 -8.39
C ILE A 167 23.12 0.76 -8.97
N LEU A 168 24.04 -0.20 -9.08
CA LEU A 168 23.74 -1.52 -9.61
C LEU A 168 22.75 -2.28 -8.71
N VAL A 169 22.99 -2.30 -7.39
CA VAL A 169 22.12 -2.96 -6.42
C VAL A 169 20.81 -2.17 -6.21
N SER A 170 20.84 -0.85 -6.36
CA SER A 170 19.64 -0.02 -6.23
C SER A 170 18.63 -0.26 -7.35
N PHE A 171 19.04 -0.77 -8.50
CA PHE A 171 18.12 -1.10 -9.60
C PHE A 171 17.03 -2.11 -9.17
N PRO A 172 17.37 -3.36 -8.78
CA PRO A 172 16.36 -4.29 -8.27
C PRO A 172 15.72 -3.81 -6.96
N ALA A 173 16.49 -3.21 -6.05
CA ALA A 173 15.95 -2.72 -4.78
C ALA A 173 14.84 -1.67 -4.97
N SER A 174 15.04 -0.69 -5.84
CA SER A 174 14.06 0.38 -6.09
C SER A 174 12.79 -0.11 -6.76
N MET A 175 12.87 -1.16 -7.58
CA MET A 175 11.69 -1.84 -8.13
C MET A 175 10.88 -2.54 -7.03
N SER A 176 11.55 -3.21 -6.09
CA SER A 176 10.87 -3.80 -4.93
C SER A 176 10.26 -2.72 -4.01
N ALA A 177 10.96 -1.60 -3.83
CA ALA A 177 10.50 -0.47 -3.04
C ALA A 177 9.23 0.19 -3.60
N VAL A 178 9.15 0.38 -4.91
CA VAL A 178 7.96 0.99 -5.54
C VAL A 178 6.75 0.05 -5.50
N VAL A 179 6.98 -1.27 -5.64
CA VAL A 179 5.91 -2.27 -5.47
C VAL A 179 5.39 -2.23 -4.03
N ALA A 180 6.30 -2.20 -3.05
CA ALA A 180 5.92 -2.04 -1.66
C ALA A 180 5.08 -0.77 -1.48
N ASP A 181 5.52 0.41 -1.94
CA ASP A 181 4.81 1.70 -1.82
C ASP A 181 3.37 1.72 -2.38
N THR A 182 2.99 0.76 -3.22
CA THR A 182 1.59 0.63 -3.70
C THR A 182 0.65 -0.11 -2.75
N ILE A 183 1.16 -0.89 -1.80
CA ILE A 183 0.35 -1.68 -0.87
C ILE A 183 -0.20 -0.74 0.22
N LYS A 184 -1.49 -0.44 0.23
CA LYS A 184 -2.11 0.45 1.22
C LYS A 184 -2.85 -0.28 2.32
#